data_AF-A0A950VNZ1-F1
#
_entry.id   AF-A0A950VNZ1-F1
#
_cell.length_a   1.000
_cell.length_b   1.000
_cell.length_c   1.000
_cell.angle_alpha   90.00
_cell.angle_beta   90.00
_cell.angle_gamma   90.00
#
_symmetry.space_group_name_H-M   'P 1'
#
loop_
_entity.id
_entity.type
_entity.pdbx_description
1 polymer ?
#
loop_
_entity_poly.entity_id
_entity_poly.type
_entity_poly.pdbx_seq_one_letter_code
_entity_poly.pdbx_strand_id
1 'polypeptide(L)'
;IYEGLNFIGRADEKPMDIDLEDQEPPDRIWSSRQHALIHFEEGKLEIEDLNSSNGTFVNRAKIYPGQKRGLNPNDVIQIGTVQLKVRV
;
A
#
# COMPACT_ATOMS: atom_id res chain seq x y z
N ILE A 1 4.81 5.93 -8.88
CA ILE A 1 3.42 5.53 -9.22
C ILE A 1 3.00 6.23 -10.49
N TYR A 2 2.14 5.59 -11.27
CA TYR A 2 1.63 6.03 -12.56
C TYR A 2 0.14 6.35 -12.45
N GLU A 3 -0.41 7.10 -13.41
CA GLU A 3 -1.86 7.31 -13.51
C GLU A 3 -2.56 5.93 -13.63
N GLY A 4 -3.67 5.76 -12.91
CA GLY A 4 -4.44 4.53 -12.81
C GLY A 4 -4.16 3.73 -11.54
N LEU A 5 -4.19 2.40 -11.71
CA LEU A 5 -4.11 1.43 -10.61
C LEU A 5 -2.65 1.04 -10.36
N ASN A 6 -2.19 1.18 -9.11
CA ASN A 6 -0.84 0.83 -8.69
C ASN A 6 -0.88 -0.18 -7.54
N PHE A 7 -0.47 -1.42 -7.79
CA PHE A 7 -0.50 -2.49 -6.81
C PHE A 7 0.70 -2.45 -5.86
N ILE A 8 0.42 -2.62 -4.58
CA ILE A 8 1.42 -2.73 -3.51
C ILE A 8 1.37 -4.13 -2.93
N GLY A 9 2.53 -4.76 -2.78
CA GLY A 9 2.64 -6.04 -2.09
C GLY A 9 4.03 -6.63 -2.22
N ARG A 10 4.11 -7.95 -2.09
CA ARG A 10 5.32 -8.74 -2.34
C ARG A 10 4.97 -9.79 -3.38
N ALA A 11 5.43 -9.73 -4.62
CA ALA A 11 4.99 -10.74 -5.57
C ALA A 11 6.04 -11.20 -6.57
N ASP A 12 6.18 -12.53 -6.62
CA ASP A 12 6.93 -13.30 -7.60
C ASP A 12 6.20 -13.53 -8.94
N GLU A 13 4.85 -13.47 -8.99
CA GLU A 13 4.07 -13.92 -10.18
C GLU A 13 3.40 -12.80 -11.00
N LYS A 14 3.10 -11.64 -10.41
CA LYS A 14 2.56 -10.47 -11.12
C LYS A 14 3.42 -9.26 -10.80
N PRO A 15 3.73 -8.40 -11.79
CA PRO A 15 4.47 -7.17 -11.52
C PRO A 15 3.69 -6.33 -10.51
N MET A 16 4.29 -6.07 -9.35
CA MET A 16 3.84 -5.04 -8.42
C MET A 16 4.44 -3.71 -8.87
N ASP A 17 3.64 -2.65 -8.81
CA ASP A 17 4.14 -1.30 -9.06
C ASP A 17 5.00 -0.80 -7.90
N ILE A 18 4.69 -1.27 -6.69
CA ILE A 18 5.45 -1.03 -5.48
C ILE A 18 5.69 -2.39 -4.80
N ASP A 19 6.91 -2.90 -4.94
CA ASP A 19 7.34 -4.14 -4.31
C ASP A 19 7.93 -3.88 -2.92
N LEU A 20 7.48 -4.68 -1.94
CA LEU A 20 7.89 -4.62 -0.55
C LEU A 20 8.76 -5.81 -0.13
N GLU A 21 9.06 -6.76 -1.03
CA GLU A 21 9.79 -8.00 -0.69
C GLU A 21 11.09 -7.74 0.08
N ASP A 22 11.93 -6.84 -0.41
CA ASP A 22 13.21 -6.49 0.21
C ASP A 22 13.12 -5.41 1.31
N GLN A 23 11.91 -4.94 1.62
CA GLN A 23 11.68 -3.91 2.65
C GLN A 23 11.39 -4.51 4.03
N GLU A 24 11.22 -5.84 4.09
CA GLU A 24 10.97 -6.60 5.30
C GLU A 24 12.02 -7.71 5.45
N PRO A 25 12.37 -8.12 6.68
CA PRO A 25 13.29 -9.22 6.89
C PRO A 25 12.68 -10.56 6.40
N PRO A 26 13.48 -11.46 5.76
CA PRO A 26 12.96 -12.68 5.13
C PRO A 26 12.24 -13.65 6.08
N ASP A 27 12.58 -13.64 7.36
CA ASP A 27 11.98 -14.47 8.41
C ASP A 27 10.72 -13.85 9.03
N ARG A 28 10.40 -12.60 8.70
CA ARG A 28 9.27 -11.88 9.29
C ARG A 28 8.63 -10.91 8.30
N ILE A 29 7.85 -11.50 7.40
CA ILE A 29 7.16 -10.81 6.31
C ILE A 29 5.72 -10.51 6.73
N TRP A 30 5.31 -9.24 6.70
CA TRP A 30 3.95 -8.83 7.05
C TRP A 30 3.14 -8.34 5.85
N SER A 31 3.79 -7.91 4.78
CA SER A 31 3.13 -7.60 3.52
C SER A 31 2.47 -8.87 2.93
N SER A 32 1.34 -8.68 2.28
CA SER A 32 0.63 -9.73 1.55
C SER A 32 1.05 -9.67 0.09
N ARG A 33 0.84 -10.75 -0.67
CA ARG A 33 1.30 -10.76 -2.05
C ARG A 33 0.71 -9.64 -2.90
N GLN A 34 -0.61 -9.47 -2.78
CA GLN A 34 -1.32 -8.26 -3.14
C GLN A 34 -1.90 -7.72 -1.84
N HIS A 35 -1.34 -6.62 -1.33
CA HIS A 35 -1.68 -6.10 0.00
C HIS A 35 -2.61 -4.89 -0.09
N ALA A 36 -2.23 -3.92 -0.92
CA ALA A 36 -2.99 -2.70 -1.09
C ALA A 36 -2.95 -2.23 -2.54
N LEU A 37 -3.84 -1.30 -2.86
CA LEU A 37 -3.97 -0.69 -4.17
C LEU A 37 -3.99 0.83 -4.00
N ILE A 38 -3.14 1.54 -4.73
CA ILE A 38 -3.24 2.99 -4.89
C ILE A 38 -4.02 3.27 -6.18
N HIS A 39 -5.08 4.07 -6.05
CA HIS A 39 -5.79 4.69 -7.16
C HIS A 39 -5.19 6.09 -7.35
N PHE A 40 -4.61 6.35 -8.52
CA PHE A 40 -4.12 7.68 -8.89
C PHE A 40 -4.85 8.17 -10.13
N GLU A 41 -5.88 8.99 -9.94
CA GLU A 41 -6.74 9.45 -11.03
C GLU A 41 -7.03 10.94 -10.88
N GLU A 42 -6.88 11.70 -11.96
CA GLU A 42 -7.16 13.15 -12.01
C GLU A 42 -6.41 13.94 -10.92
N GLY A 43 -5.18 13.52 -10.59
CA GLY A 43 -4.37 14.13 -9.54
C GLY A 43 -4.81 13.79 -8.11
N LYS A 44 -5.80 12.91 -7.93
CA LYS A 44 -6.25 12.43 -6.61
C LYS A 44 -5.62 11.08 -6.30
N LEU A 45 -5.13 10.94 -5.08
CA LEU A 45 -4.55 9.71 -4.56
C LEU A 45 -5.48 9.10 -3.52
N GLU A 46 -5.82 7.84 -3.71
CA GLU A 46 -6.55 7.04 -2.72
C GLU A 46 -5.85 5.70 -2.53
N ILE A 47 -5.95 5.14 -1.33
CA ILE A 47 -5.47 3.79 -1.02
C ILE A 47 -6.62 2.90 -0.56
N GLU A 48 -6.55 1.64 -0.95
CA GLU A 48 -7.49 0.59 -0.61
C GLU A 48 -6.73 -0.64 -0.11
N ASP A 49 -7.17 -1.21 1.01
CA ASP A 49 -6.65 -2.50 1.48
C ASP A 49 -7.34 -3.65 0.72
N LEU A 50 -6.56 -4.54 0.12
CA LEU A 50 -7.07 -5.66 -0.70
C LEU A 50 -7.36 -6.91 0.15
N ASN A 51 -7.94 -6.72 1.33
CA ASN A 51 -8.16 -7.76 2.33
C ASN A 51 -6.85 -8.46 2.74
N SER A 52 -5.87 -7.64 3.06
CA SER A 52 -4.54 -8.11 3.46
C SER A 52 -4.56 -8.80 4.82
N SER A 53 -3.56 -9.65 5.08
CA SER A 53 -3.49 -10.42 6.33
C SER A 53 -3.26 -9.55 7.56
N ASN A 54 -2.49 -8.48 7.41
CA ASN A 54 -2.06 -7.62 8.53
C ASN A 54 -2.67 -6.21 8.50
N GLY A 55 -3.39 -5.87 7.43
CA GLY A 55 -4.06 -4.60 7.25
C GLY A 55 -3.14 -3.47 6.81
N THR A 56 -3.75 -2.50 6.14
CA THR A 56 -3.15 -1.23 5.75
C THR A 56 -3.59 -0.11 6.69
N PHE A 57 -2.66 0.79 7.04
CA PHE A 57 -2.91 1.93 7.92
C PHE A 57 -2.51 3.24 7.26
N VAL A 58 -3.28 4.30 7.48
CA VAL A 58 -2.90 5.69 7.12
C VAL A 58 -2.88 6.52 8.39
N ASN A 59 -1.73 7.14 8.69
CA ASN A 59 -1.51 7.92 9.91
C ASN A 59 -1.90 7.15 11.19
N ARG A 60 -1.54 5.86 11.25
CA ARG A 60 -1.86 4.89 12.32
C ARG A 60 -3.35 4.52 12.44
N ALA A 61 -4.22 5.03 11.58
CA ALA A 61 -5.62 4.60 11.49
C ALA A 61 -5.76 3.45 10.49
N LYS A 62 -6.36 2.34 10.91
CA LYS A 62 -6.60 1.18 10.04
C LYS A 62 -7.66 1.51 8.99
N ILE A 63 -7.42 1.10 7.76
CA ILE A 63 -8.41 1.15 6.68
C ILE A 63 -9.14 -0.19 6.63
N TYR A 64 -10.47 -0.16 6.45
CA TYR A 64 -11.23 -1.39 6.27
C TYR A 64 -11.02 -1.95 4.86
N PRO A 65 -10.88 -3.28 4.69
CA PRO A 65 -10.75 -3.91 3.38
C PRO A 65 -11.83 -3.44 2.39
N GLY A 66 -11.42 -3.12 1.16
CA GLY A 66 -12.31 -2.62 0.11
C GLY A 66 -12.77 -1.16 0.27
N GLN A 67 -12.44 -0.48 1.37
CA GLN A 67 -12.73 0.94 1.54
C GLN A 67 -11.58 1.77 0.96
N LYS A 68 -11.93 2.72 0.06
CA LYS A 68 -10.99 3.73 -0.39
C LYS A 68 -10.77 4.82 0.66
N ARG A 69 -9.52 5.19 0.89
CA ARG A 69 -9.09 6.27 1.77
C ARG A 69 -8.26 7.27 0.98
N GLY A 70 -8.73 8.51 0.88
CA GLY A 70 -7.97 9.60 0.28
C GLY A 70 -6.65 9.86 1.02
N LEU A 71 -5.61 10.16 0.24
CA LEU A 71 -4.25 10.44 0.69
C LEU A 71 -3.89 11.89 0.39
N ASN A 72 -3.28 12.56 1.36
CA ASN A 72 -2.77 13.91 1.23
C ASN A 72 -1.24 13.92 1.35
N PRO A 73 -0.56 14.97 0.83
CA PRO A 73 0.86 15.15 1.08
C PRO A 73 1.21 15.09 2.57
N ASN A 74 2.28 14.37 2.89
CA ASN A 74 2.76 14.03 4.23
C ASN A 74 2.00 12.93 4.99
N ASP A 75 0.91 12.39 4.43
CA ASP A 75 0.32 11.17 5.01
C ASP A 75 1.33 10.02 4.99
N VAL A 76 1.29 9.21 6.04
CA VAL A 76 2.11 8.02 6.16
C VAL A 76 1.23 6.80 6.02
N ILE A 77 1.47 6.02 4.97
CA ILE A 77 0.92 4.69 4.78
C ILE A 77 1.83 3.71 5.51
N GLN A 78 1.26 2.82 6.30
CA GLN A 78 1.98 1.75 6.96
C GLN A 78 1.42 0.39 6.54
N ILE A 79 2.32 -0.50 6.13
CA ILE A 79 2.08 -1.91 5.81
C ILE A 79 3.14 -2.70 6.55
N GLY A 80 2.74 -3.49 7.53
CA GLY A 80 3.71 -4.20 8.38
C GLY A 80 4.66 -3.23 9.09
N THR A 81 5.96 -3.45 8.91
CA THR A 81 7.02 -2.55 9.41
C THR A 81 7.40 -1.46 8.41
N VAL A 82 6.89 -1.51 7.18
CA VAL A 82 7.21 -0.56 6.12
C VAL A 82 6.34 0.68 6.26
N GLN A 83 6.97 1.86 6.13
CA GLN A 83 6.30 3.15 6.09
C GLN A 83 6.59 3.86 4.77
N LEU A 84 5.53 4.21 4.05
CA LEU A 84 5.58 4.98 2.82
C LEU A 84 5.04 6.38 3.11
N LYS A 85 5.83 7.41 2.82
CA LYS A 85 5.42 8.80 3.01
C LYS A 85 4.97 9.41 1.69
N VAL A 86 3.76 9.94 1.64
CA VAL A 86 3.23 10.67 0.48
C VAL A 86 3.97 12.00 0.33
N ARG A 87 4.48 12.26 -0.87
CA ARG A 87 5.16 13.51 -1.25
C ARG A 87 4.57 14.03 -2.57
N VAL A 88 4.74 15.33 -2.80
CA VAL A 88 4.47 16.02 -4.07
C VAL A 88 5.71 15.96 -4.95
#